data_AF-A0A816BBL9-F1
#
_entry.id   AF-A0A816BBL9-F1
#
_cell.length_a   1.000
_cell.length_b   1.000
_cell.length_c   1.000
_cell.angle_alpha   90.00
_cell.angle_beta   90.00
_cell.angle_gamma   90.00
#
_symmetry.space_group_name_H-M   'P 1'
#
loop_
_entity.id
_entity.type
_entity.pdbx_description
1 polymer ?
#
loop_
_entity_poly.entity_id
_entity_poly.type
_entity_poly.pdbx_seq_one_letter_code
_entity_poly.pdbx_strand_id
1 'polypeptide(L)'
;SGDVHCCGIARFRTRNNIPSPIHDSKLIYQIISSAIVNRPPPNFVIRAAHLFSTKWYPITNTEEEIINFFDQAPEYGVKLFFRKLLPNRDWCYFEQCESMDRTPTDSITQDNFLDKNFGPL
;
A
#
# COMPACT_ATOMS: atom_id res chain seq x y z
N SER A 1 -11.58 -20.34 13.91
CA SER A 1 -11.34 -19.34 12.86
C SER A 1 -11.88 -18.02 13.38
N GLY A 2 -11.10 -16.96 13.31
CA GLY A 2 -11.54 -15.66 13.79
C GLY A 2 -12.23 -14.87 12.71
N ASP A 3 -13.52 -14.63 12.85
CA ASP A 3 -14.26 -13.80 11.91
C ASP A 3 -13.79 -12.34 12.02
N VAL A 4 -13.04 -11.90 11.02
CA VAL A 4 -12.62 -10.51 10.84
C VAL A 4 -13.77 -9.79 10.16
N HIS A 5 -14.45 -8.89 10.87
CA HIS A 5 -15.64 -8.22 10.34
C HIS A 5 -15.35 -6.85 9.72
N CYS A 6 -14.12 -6.36 9.86
CA CYS A 6 -13.69 -5.06 9.41
C CYS A 6 -12.16 -5.04 9.26
N CYS A 7 -11.68 -4.51 8.14
CA CYS A 7 -10.26 -4.24 7.91
C CYS A 7 -10.03 -2.79 7.44
N GLY A 8 -8.81 -2.29 7.64
CA GLY A 8 -8.39 -0.94 7.34
C GLY A 8 -6.89 -0.86 7.11
N ILE A 9 -6.41 0.20 6.46
CA ILE A 9 -4.98 0.47 6.33
C ILE A 9 -4.67 1.85 6.90
N ALA A 10 -3.69 1.89 7.79
CA ALA A 10 -3.10 3.12 8.30
C ALA A 10 -1.66 3.28 7.78
N ARG A 11 -1.20 4.52 7.69
CA ARG A 11 0.21 4.82 7.43
C ARG A 11 0.75 5.80 8.44
N PHE A 12 1.96 5.55 8.91
CA PHE A 12 2.84 6.59 9.44
C PHE A 12 3.58 7.24 8.29
N ARG A 13 3.82 8.55 8.38
CA ARG A 13 4.72 9.26 7.46
C ARG A 13 5.30 10.51 8.09
N THR A 14 6.33 11.05 7.44
CA THR A 14 6.84 12.37 7.79
C THR A 14 5.78 13.44 7.50
N ARG A 15 5.54 14.34 8.48
CA ARG A 15 4.47 15.35 8.42
C ARG A 15 4.86 16.56 7.57
N ASN A 16 6.04 17.13 7.85
CA ASN A 16 6.55 18.33 7.19
C ASN A 16 7.59 17.93 6.14
N ASN A 17 7.60 18.59 4.97
CA ASN A 17 8.50 18.27 3.84
C ASN A 17 8.38 16.80 3.41
N ILE A 18 7.16 16.41 3.05
CA ILE A 18 6.77 15.04 2.72
C ILE A 18 7.74 14.49 1.65
N PRO A 19 8.65 13.55 2.00
CA PRO A 19 9.55 12.97 1.03
C PRO A 19 8.78 12.01 0.12
N SER A 20 9.38 11.63 -1.02
CA SER A 20 8.87 10.48 -1.77
C SER A 20 8.92 9.22 -0.90
N PRO A 21 8.04 8.23 -1.10
CA PRO A 21 7.98 7.00 -0.28
C PRO A 21 9.32 6.28 -0.09
N ILE A 22 10.17 6.27 -1.12
CA ILE A 22 11.49 5.62 -1.11
C ILE A 22 12.48 6.34 -0.17
N HIS A 23 12.26 7.63 0.08
CA HIS A 23 13.12 8.50 0.88
C HIS A 23 12.49 8.86 2.24
N ASP A 24 11.32 8.31 2.59
CA ASP A 24 10.70 8.55 3.89
C ASP A 24 10.98 7.38 4.84
N SER A 25 11.97 7.57 5.72
CA SER A 25 12.35 6.57 6.72
C SER A 25 11.27 6.32 7.78
N LYS A 26 10.27 7.21 7.88
CA LYS A 26 9.14 7.09 8.80
C LYS A 26 7.90 6.50 8.15
N LEU A 27 7.96 6.20 6.84
CA LEU A 27 6.85 5.61 6.13
C LEU A 27 6.68 4.15 6.54
N ILE A 28 5.60 3.88 7.27
CA ILE A 28 5.26 2.52 7.73
C ILE A 28 3.77 2.31 7.46
N TYR A 29 3.43 1.24 6.73
CA TYR A 29 2.05 0.83 6.52
C TYR A 29 1.64 -0.20 7.56
N GLN A 30 0.44 -0.03 8.10
CA GLN A 30 -0.14 -0.90 9.11
C GLN A 30 -1.48 -1.43 8.60
N ILE A 31 -1.65 -2.75 8.67
CA ILE A 31 -2.92 -3.39 8.37
C ILE A 31 -3.67 -3.54 9.68
N ILE A 32 -4.82 -2.86 9.77
CA ILE A 32 -5.72 -2.94 10.91
C ILE A 32 -6.76 -3.99 10.57
N SER A 33 -6.83 -5.06 11.36
CA SER A 33 -7.90 -6.06 11.28
C SER A 33 -8.62 -6.14 12.61
N SER A 34 -9.96 -6.20 12.57
CA SER A 34 -10.77 -6.40 13.78
C SER A 34 -10.88 -7.90 14.09
N ALA A 35 -10.67 -8.30 15.34
CA ALA A 35 -10.87 -9.67 15.80
C ALA A 35 -12.02 -9.77 16.82
N ILE A 36 -13.04 -10.55 16.45
CA ILE A 36 -14.01 -11.34 17.24
C ILE A 36 -14.44 -10.81 18.63
N VAL A 37 -15.62 -10.19 18.68
CA VAL A 37 -16.58 -10.47 19.76
C VAL A 37 -17.98 -10.52 19.16
N ASN A 38 -18.30 -11.69 18.58
CA ASN A 38 -19.62 -12.25 18.28
C ASN A 38 -20.65 -11.46 17.45
N ARG A 39 -20.45 -10.17 17.16
CA ARG A 39 -21.29 -9.38 16.26
C ARG A 39 -20.46 -8.34 15.49
N PRO A 40 -20.70 -8.17 14.19
CA PRO A 40 -20.14 -7.05 13.46
C PRO A 40 -20.54 -5.73 14.16
N PRO A 41 -19.61 -4.77 14.29
CA PRO A 41 -19.96 -3.46 14.83
C PRO A 41 -21.10 -2.85 14.01
N PRO A 42 -22.07 -2.16 14.63
CA PRO A 42 -23.19 -1.59 13.90
C PRO A 42 -22.72 -0.70 12.74
N ASN A 43 -23.40 -0.77 11.59
CA ASN A 43 -23.03 -0.03 10.37
C ASN A 43 -22.80 1.48 10.62
N PHE A 44 -23.52 2.06 11.57
CA PHE A 44 -23.34 3.46 11.98
C PHE A 44 -21.94 3.73 12.57
N VAL A 45 -21.39 2.81 13.37
CA VAL A 45 -20.06 2.94 13.98
C VAL A 45 -18.97 2.90 12.91
N ILE A 46 -19.11 2.02 11.91
CA ILE A 46 -18.17 1.96 10.78
C ILE A 46 -18.22 3.27 9.99
N ARG A 47 -19.43 3.77 9.67
CA ARG A 47 -19.60 5.07 9.00
C ARG A 47 -18.97 6.21 9.80
N ALA A 48 -19.22 6.25 11.11
CA ALA A 48 -18.60 7.21 12.00
C ALA A 48 -17.06 7.09 11.98
N ALA A 49 -16.49 5.89 12.01
CA ALA A 49 -15.05 5.68 11.94
C ALA A 49 -14.43 6.16 10.63
N HIS A 50 -15.15 6.11 9.51
CA HIS A 50 -14.68 6.72 8.25
C HIS A 50 -14.58 8.25 8.33
N LEU A 51 -15.49 8.88 9.08
CA LEU A 51 -15.56 10.31 9.31
C LEU A 51 -14.56 10.77 10.37
N PHE A 52 -14.38 9.99 11.45
CA PHE A 52 -13.38 10.19 12.49
C PHE A 52 -11.99 9.74 12.00
N SER A 53 -11.51 10.42 10.98
CA SER A 53 -10.15 10.28 10.47
C SER A 53 -9.22 11.14 11.32
N THR A 54 -9.09 10.78 12.59
CA THR A 54 -8.23 11.50 13.53
C THR A 54 -6.79 11.28 13.09
N LYS A 55 -6.17 12.31 12.52
CA LYS A 55 -4.71 12.32 12.38
C LYS A 55 -4.11 12.25 13.77
N TRP A 56 -3.26 11.27 14.00
CA TRP A 56 -2.59 11.12 15.28
C TRP A 56 -1.12 11.52 15.13
N TYR A 57 -0.57 12.18 16.15
CA TYR A 57 0.79 12.73 16.12
C TYR A 57 1.58 12.19 17.31
N PRO A 58 1.94 10.90 17.30
CA PRO A 58 2.59 10.29 18.45
C PRO A 58 4.04 10.76 18.65
N ILE A 59 4.70 11.20 17.57
CA ILE A 59 6.13 11.50 17.55
C ILE A 59 6.37 12.79 16.77
N THR A 60 7.41 13.53 17.14
CA THR A 60 7.85 14.75 16.45
C THR A 60 7.99 14.53 14.93
N ASN A 61 7.37 15.44 14.16
CA ASN A 61 7.36 15.42 12.69
C ASN A 61 6.93 14.08 12.07
N THR A 62 5.98 13.40 12.70
CA THR A 62 5.41 12.13 12.23
C THR A 62 3.89 12.21 12.39
N GLU A 63 3.14 11.78 11.40
CA GLU A 63 1.69 11.67 11.49
C GLU A 63 1.24 10.26 11.12
N GLU A 64 0.25 9.76 11.85
CA GLU A 64 -0.51 8.56 11.50
C GLU A 64 -1.85 8.98 10.90
N GLU A 65 -2.22 8.36 9.79
CA GLU A 65 -3.54 8.52 9.20
C GLU A 65 -4.04 7.21 8.59
N ILE A 66 -5.35 6.97 8.70
CA ILE A 66 -6.04 5.92 7.95
C ILE A 66 -6.23 6.40 6.51
N ILE A 67 -5.76 5.61 5.56
CA ILE A 67 -5.76 5.99 4.14
C ILE A 67 -6.96 5.41 3.41
N ASN A 68 -7.31 6.04 2.29
CA ASN A 68 -8.23 5.44 1.33
C ASN A 68 -7.48 4.34 0.57
N PHE A 69 -7.93 3.10 0.71
CA PHE A 69 -7.30 1.94 0.08
C PHE A 69 -8.32 1.07 -0.67
N PHE A 70 -9.56 0.99 -0.17
CA PHE A 70 -10.59 0.14 -0.78
C PHE A 70 -11.39 0.92 -1.80
N ASP A 71 -11.16 0.64 -3.08
CA ASP A 71 -11.84 1.34 -4.16
C ASP A 71 -13.14 0.66 -4.57
N GLN A 72 -13.18 -0.65 -4.42
CA GLN A 72 -14.27 -1.51 -4.87
C GLN A 72 -14.65 -2.51 -3.79
N ALA A 73 -15.93 -2.83 -3.73
CA ALA A 73 -16.46 -3.92 -2.91
C ALA A 73 -16.05 -5.26 -3.54
N PRO A 74 -15.67 -6.27 -2.74
CA PRO A 74 -15.17 -7.54 -3.26
C PRO A 74 -16.23 -8.41 -3.95
N GLU A 75 -17.52 -8.26 -3.65
CA GLU A 75 -18.57 -9.14 -4.16
C GLU A 75 -18.89 -8.89 -5.64
N TYR A 76 -18.95 -7.61 -6.05
CA TYR A 76 -19.44 -7.21 -7.37
C TYR A 76 -18.60 -6.10 -8.02
N GLY A 77 -17.45 -5.74 -7.44
CA GLY A 77 -16.58 -4.67 -7.95
C GLY A 77 -17.19 -3.26 -7.85
N VAL A 78 -18.29 -3.11 -7.11
CA VAL A 78 -19.00 -1.82 -7.00
C VAL A 78 -18.13 -0.81 -6.27
N LYS A 79 -18.03 0.39 -6.81
CA LYS A 79 -17.24 1.48 -6.22
C LYS A 79 -17.73 1.82 -4.81
N LEU A 80 -16.82 1.83 -3.85
CA LEU A 80 -17.14 2.16 -2.46
C LEU A 80 -17.19 3.68 -2.26
N PHE A 81 -18.25 4.15 -1.60
CA PHE A 81 -18.34 5.53 -1.13
C PHE A 81 -17.36 5.78 0.02
N PHE A 82 -17.22 4.80 0.92
CA PHE A 82 -16.30 4.84 2.05
C PHE A 82 -15.10 3.93 1.80
N ARG A 83 -13.91 4.52 1.58
CA ARG A 83 -12.72 3.81 1.06
C ARG A 83 -11.66 3.44 2.12
N LYS A 84 -11.89 3.79 3.39
CA LYS A 84 -10.87 3.65 4.46
C LYS A 84 -10.91 2.32 5.20
N LEU A 85 -12.11 1.81 5.41
CA LEU A 85 -12.42 0.60 6.15
C LEU A 85 -13.35 -0.25 5.28
N LEU A 86 -13.20 -1.55 5.33
CA LEU A 86 -14.04 -2.49 4.61
C LEU A 86 -14.69 -3.45 5.61
N PRO A 87 -16.03 -3.38 5.79
CA PRO A 87 -16.74 -4.24 6.73
C PRO A 87 -17.11 -5.59 6.09
N ASN A 88 -16.12 -6.37 5.68
CA ASN A 88 -16.31 -7.67 5.04
C ASN A 88 -15.69 -8.80 5.86
N ARG A 89 -16.38 -9.95 5.88
CA ARG A 89 -16.00 -11.13 6.68
C ARG A 89 -14.75 -11.86 6.14
N ASP A 90 -14.49 -11.74 4.83
CA ASP A 90 -13.48 -12.55 4.12
C ASP A 90 -12.84 -11.75 2.95
N TRP A 91 -12.10 -10.67 3.24
CA TRP A 91 -11.37 -9.93 2.20
C TRP A 91 -9.90 -10.37 2.12
N CYS A 92 -9.50 -10.86 0.95
CA CYS A 92 -8.13 -11.25 0.67
C CYS A 92 -7.73 -10.74 -0.71
N TYR A 93 -6.55 -10.13 -0.82
CA TYR A 93 -6.00 -9.61 -2.07
C TYR A 93 -4.57 -10.11 -2.24
N PHE A 94 -4.29 -10.67 -3.41
CA PHE A 94 -2.96 -11.06 -3.82
C PHE A 94 -2.70 -10.47 -5.21
N GLU A 95 -1.52 -9.89 -5.38
CA GLU A 95 -1.02 -9.45 -6.67
C GLU A 95 0.31 -10.15 -6.92
N GLN A 96 0.48 -10.68 -8.13
CA GLN A 96 1.75 -11.27 -8.54
C GLN A 96 2.68 -10.12 -8.90
N CYS A 97 3.69 -9.87 -8.07
CA CYS A 97 4.79 -8.99 -8.46
C CYS A 97 5.62 -9.74 -9.52
N GLU A 98 5.73 -9.16 -10.72
CA GLU A 98 6.71 -9.63 -11.70
C GLU A 98 8.10 -9.51 -11.08
N SER A 99 8.90 -10.57 -11.14
CA SER A 99 10.30 -10.50 -10.79
C SER A 99 10.97 -9.59 -11.81
N MET A 100 11.37 -8.39 -11.39
CA MET A 100 12.36 -7.64 -12.14
C MET A 100 13.63 -8.49 -12.17
N ASP A 101 13.84 -9.17 -13.30
CA ASP A 101 15.14 -9.75 -13.63
C ASP A 101 16.15 -8.61 -13.52
N ARG A 102 16.95 -8.67 -12.46
CA ARG A 102 18.12 -7.80 -12.33
C ARG A 102 19.10 -8.29 -13.39
N THR A 103 19.00 -7.77 -14.60
CA THR A 103 20.11 -7.85 -15.54
C THR A 103 21.27 -7.09 -14.90
N PRO A 104 22.42 -7.75 -14.62
CA PRO A 104 23.58 -7.06 -14.09
C PRO A 104 24.16 -6.23 -15.24
N THR A 105 23.82 -4.94 -15.28
CA THR A 105 24.52 -3.99 -16.14
C THR A 105 25.80 -3.55 -15.44
N ASP A 106 26.72 -4.48 -15.25
CA ASP A 106 28.10 -4.19 -14.84
C ASP A 106 29.06 -4.78 -15.89
N SER A 107 29.40 -3.97 -16.89
CA SER A 107 30.68 -4.10 -17.58
C SER A 107 31.11 -2.75 -18.13
N ILE A 108 31.81 -1.98 -17.29
CA ILE A 108 32.77 -0.99 -17.75
C ILE A 108 34.00 -1.76 -18.22
N THR A 109 34.25 -1.76 -19.54
CA THR A 109 35.62 -1.84 -20.08
C THR A 109 35.67 -0.94 -21.32
N GLN A 110 36.31 0.23 -21.18
CA GLN A 110 36.95 0.90 -22.30
C GLN A 110 38.07 -0.01 -22.78
N ASP A 111 38.15 -0.31 -24.07
CA ASP A 111 39.39 -0.13 -24.85
C ASP A 111 39.30 -0.70 -26.28
N ASN A 112 39.65 0.21 -27.21
CA ASN A 112 40.34 -0.02 -28.49
C ASN A 112 39.57 -0.63 -29.67
N PHE A 113 39.89 -0.38 -30.94
CA PHE A 113 40.59 0.68 -31.69
C PHE A 113 40.65 0.09 -33.10
N LEU A 114 39.99 0.74 -34.07
CA LEU A 114 40.19 0.62 -35.53
C LEU A 114 40.01 -0.72 -36.28
N ASP A 115 39.69 -0.52 -37.56
CA ASP A 115 39.82 -1.43 -38.71
C ASP A 115 38.76 -2.54 -38.84
N LYS A 116 38.22 -2.88 -40.00
CA LYS A 116 38.17 -2.37 -41.38
C LYS A 116 37.38 -3.47 -42.14
N ASN A 117 36.79 -3.10 -43.28
CA ASN A 117 36.66 -3.96 -44.47
C ASN A 117 35.58 -5.08 -44.58
N PHE A 118 34.72 -4.87 -45.60
CA PHE A 118 34.30 -5.81 -46.67
C PHE A 118 33.57 -7.15 -46.38
N GLY A 119 32.28 -7.21 -46.81
CA GLY A 119 31.55 -8.32 -47.49
C GLY A 119 31.64 -9.75 -46.96
N PRO A 120 31.17 -10.80 -47.69
CA PRO A 120 30.25 -10.92 -48.85
C PRO A 120 28.92 -11.66 -48.42
N LEU A 121 27.91 -12.02 -49.21
CA LEU A 121 27.63 -12.34 -50.62
C LEU A 121 26.23 -11.82 -50.99
#